data_AF-A0A2R2W609-F1
#
_entry.id   AF-A0A2R2W609-F1
#
_cell.length_a   1.000
_cell.length_b   1.000
_cell.length_c   1.000
_cell.angle_alpha   90.00
_cell.angle_beta   90.00
_cell.angle_gamma   90.00
#
_symmetry.space_group_name_H-M   'P 1'
#
loop_
_entity.id
_entity.type
_entity.pdbx_description
1 polymer ?
#
loop_
_entity_poly.entity_id
_entity_poly.type
_entity_poly.pdbx_seq_one_letter_code
_entity_poly.pdbx_strand_id
1 'polypeptide(L)'
;MSRLSVLGGEDDTLRDIAQLKQKLGELLASIPKSFAPVVENLQATIIATIQTTYYTMTQTDSLLAGKSSTSHKHAASDITTGGTTGAGFTVGGALAVNGALSTTSTVSASGTGSVGGTFSAGGRLTANTGITSTGVRNNQVTTGYVAMYVDQNGVFGYAPSTLSTKTLLGNFTPEIDQWVTLIPKVFAYKDDPAKQRQFGLIAELVVKREPMLGIYDENHKLRGVRYELLGVVCLALIQQHVAETRATREAHHTRLVALERLAGLTIQEP
;
A
#
# COMPACT_ATOMS: atom_id res chain seq x y z
N MET A 1 37.39 -141.67 14.06
CA MET A 1 36.42 -140.73 14.71
C MET A 1 37.26 -139.76 15.54
N SER A 2 37.21 -138.42 15.47
CA SER A 2 36.19 -137.44 15.12
C SER A 2 36.92 -136.10 14.80
N ARG A 3 36.82 -135.56 13.57
CA ARG A 3 36.07 -134.35 13.12
C ARG A 3 36.56 -132.98 13.63
N LEU A 4 36.80 -132.09 12.64
CA LEU A 4 36.45 -130.64 12.53
C LEU A 4 36.88 -129.68 13.67
N SER A 5 37.28 -128.43 13.49
CA SER A 5 37.09 -127.48 12.39
C SER A 5 38.14 -126.37 12.48
N VAL A 6 38.83 -126.07 11.37
CA VAL A 6 39.65 -124.88 11.17
C VAL A 6 38.82 -123.87 10.38
N LEU A 7 37.93 -123.13 11.04
CA LEU A 7 37.11 -122.05 10.44
C LEU A 7 36.70 -121.04 11.53
N GLY A 8 37.61 -120.16 11.95
CA GLY A 8 37.32 -119.14 12.99
C GLY A 8 37.82 -117.72 12.72
N GLY A 9 38.49 -117.46 11.59
CA GLY A 9 39.11 -116.15 11.32
C GLY A 9 38.30 -115.19 10.43
N GLU A 10 37.37 -115.71 9.60
CA GLU A 10 36.63 -114.90 8.62
C GLU A 10 35.38 -114.25 9.24
N ASP A 11 34.78 -114.89 10.25
CA ASP A 11 33.55 -114.43 10.91
C ASP A 11 33.78 -113.21 11.83
N ASP A 12 34.95 -113.13 12.48
CA ASP A 12 35.31 -111.97 13.32
C ASP A 12 35.59 -110.70 12.50
N THR A 13 36.21 -110.84 11.32
CA THR A 13 36.46 -109.68 10.44
C THR A 13 35.17 -109.09 9.85
N LEU A 14 34.19 -109.94 9.50
CA LEU A 14 32.87 -109.49 9.05
C LEU A 14 32.08 -108.82 10.18
N ARG A 15 32.22 -109.32 11.42
CA ARG A 15 31.63 -108.73 12.61
C ARG A 15 32.21 -107.34 12.93
N ASP A 16 33.52 -107.17 12.77
CA ASP A 16 34.19 -105.87 12.95
C ASP A 16 33.76 -104.85 11.89
N ILE A 17 33.63 -105.26 10.61
CA ILE A 17 33.13 -104.39 9.54
C ILE A 17 31.68 -103.97 9.81
N ALA A 18 30.84 -104.87 10.30
CA ALA A 18 29.46 -104.54 10.67
C ALA A 18 29.39 -103.54 11.84
N GLN A 19 30.22 -103.73 12.87
CA GLN A 19 30.35 -102.78 13.98
C GLN A 19 30.87 -101.41 13.52
N LEU A 20 31.80 -101.37 12.56
CA LEU A 20 32.33 -100.13 12.01
C LEU A 20 31.25 -99.35 11.25
N LYS A 21 30.44 -100.05 10.44
CA LYS A 21 29.30 -99.44 9.73
C LYS A 21 28.25 -98.90 10.70
N GLN A 22 27.97 -99.63 11.77
CA GLN A 22 27.06 -99.17 12.82
C GLN A 22 27.59 -97.90 13.50
N LYS A 23 28.86 -97.90 13.93
CA LYS A 23 29.50 -96.74 14.55
C LYS A 23 29.57 -95.54 13.60
N LEU A 24 29.80 -95.76 12.31
CA LEU A 24 29.80 -94.71 11.30
C LEU A 24 28.38 -94.15 11.11
N GLY A 25 27.35 -94.99 11.10
CA GLY A 25 25.95 -94.58 11.05
C GLY A 25 25.54 -93.77 12.28
N GLU A 26 25.96 -94.18 13.47
CA GLU A 26 25.74 -93.46 14.74
C GLU A 26 26.46 -92.10 14.74
N LEU A 27 27.71 -92.05 14.25
CA LEU A 27 28.47 -90.81 14.10
C LEU A 27 27.78 -89.84 13.14
N LEU A 28 27.39 -90.31 11.95
CA LEU A 28 26.67 -89.49 10.96
C LEU A 28 25.33 -88.99 11.49
N ALA A 29 24.60 -89.80 12.26
CA ALA A 29 23.35 -89.39 12.91
C ALA A 29 23.56 -88.40 14.08
N SER A 30 24.74 -88.39 14.70
CA SER A 30 25.09 -87.47 15.79
C SER A 30 25.48 -86.08 15.30
N ILE A 31 25.97 -85.95 14.05
CA ILE A 31 26.41 -84.66 13.48
C ILE A 31 25.28 -83.62 13.55
N PRO A 32 24.07 -83.84 13.01
CA PRO A 32 22.98 -82.85 13.09
C PRO A 32 22.62 -82.47 14.53
N LYS A 33 22.66 -83.44 15.45
CA LYS A 33 22.37 -83.23 16.87
C LYS A 33 23.41 -82.34 17.55
N SER A 34 24.68 -82.46 17.16
CA SER A 34 25.76 -81.62 17.69
C SER A 34 25.73 -80.18 17.15
N PHE A 35 25.20 -79.97 15.93
CA PHE A 35 25.11 -78.64 15.31
C PHE A 35 23.80 -77.90 15.63
N ALA A 36 22.71 -78.59 15.96
CA ALA A 36 21.44 -77.98 16.34
C ALA A 36 21.56 -76.86 17.41
N PRO A 37 22.23 -77.07 18.56
CA PRO A 37 22.35 -76.01 19.57
C PRO A 37 23.19 -74.81 19.12
N VAL A 38 24.14 -75.01 18.19
CA VAL A 38 24.95 -73.91 17.63
C VAL A 38 24.09 -73.02 16.74
N VAL A 39 23.26 -73.63 15.89
CA VAL A 39 22.34 -72.92 15.00
C VAL A 39 21.27 -72.16 15.80
N GLU A 40 20.70 -72.79 16.82
CA GLU A 40 19.70 -72.15 17.68
C GLU A 40 20.28 -70.95 18.45
N ASN A 41 21.50 -71.08 19.01
CA ASN A 41 22.17 -69.98 19.69
C ASN A 41 22.50 -68.82 18.73
N LEU A 42 22.94 -69.12 17.50
CA LEU A 42 23.23 -68.10 16.49
C LEU A 42 21.95 -67.35 16.10
N GLN A 43 20.86 -68.08 15.86
CA GLN A 43 19.56 -67.48 15.55
C GLN A 43 19.06 -66.57 16.68
N ALA A 44 19.14 -67.04 17.93
CA ALA A 44 18.75 -66.25 19.10
C ALA A 44 19.59 -64.96 19.23
N THR A 45 20.90 -65.06 18.98
CA THR A 45 21.81 -63.90 19.03
C THR A 45 21.47 -62.88 17.95
N ILE A 46 21.25 -63.32 16.71
CA ILE A 46 20.89 -62.43 15.59
C ILE A 46 19.58 -61.70 15.88
N ILE A 47 18.56 -62.41 16.38
CA ILE A 47 17.26 -61.80 16.72
C ILE A 47 17.43 -60.74 17.82
N ALA A 48 18.19 -61.04 18.87
CA ALA A 48 18.45 -60.10 19.97
C ALA A 48 19.20 -58.84 19.49
N THR A 49 20.17 -58.97 18.59
CA THR A 49 20.91 -57.82 18.02
C THR A 49 20.00 -56.94 17.16
N ILE A 50 19.15 -57.53 16.32
CA ILE A 50 18.21 -56.77 15.47
C ILE A 50 17.24 -55.97 16.34
N GLN A 51 16.69 -56.59 17.39
CA GLN A 51 15.72 -55.94 18.29
C GLN A 51 16.32 -54.80 19.13
N THR A 52 17.63 -54.82 19.39
CA THR A 52 18.31 -53.78 20.17
C THR A 52 18.88 -52.65 19.31
N THR A 53 19.21 -52.93 18.04
CA THR A 53 19.87 -51.95 17.16
C THR A 53 18.88 -51.13 16.32
N TYR A 54 17.72 -51.71 15.97
CA TYR A 54 16.77 -51.09 15.04
C TYR A 54 15.39 -50.94 15.66
N TYR A 55 14.78 -49.78 15.47
CA TYR A 55 13.37 -49.57 15.79
C TYR A 55 12.49 -50.09 14.65
N THR A 56 11.34 -50.66 14.99
CA THR A 56 10.26 -50.92 14.02
C THR A 56 9.62 -49.61 13.57
N MET A 57 8.87 -49.64 12.46
CA MET A 57 8.09 -48.46 12.03
C MET A 57 7.15 -47.97 13.14
N THR A 58 6.44 -48.87 13.83
CA THR A 58 5.53 -48.51 14.93
C THR A 58 6.26 -47.88 16.12
N GLN A 59 7.46 -48.36 16.46
CA GLN A 59 8.29 -47.76 17.51
C GLN A 59 8.77 -46.37 17.09
N THR A 60 9.16 -46.20 15.83
CA THR A 60 9.56 -44.90 15.27
C THR A 60 8.39 -43.93 15.30
N ASP A 61 7.23 -44.33 14.83
CA ASP A 61 6.01 -43.50 14.82
C ASP A 61 5.59 -43.14 16.24
N SER A 62 5.70 -44.05 17.21
CA SER A 62 5.41 -43.75 18.61
C SER A 62 6.41 -42.78 19.24
N LEU A 63 7.70 -42.86 18.85
CA LEU A 63 8.73 -41.92 19.30
C LEU A 63 8.54 -40.52 18.66
N LEU A 64 8.02 -40.46 17.44
CA LEU A 64 7.74 -39.20 16.73
C LEU A 64 6.38 -38.61 17.11
N ALA A 65 5.41 -39.42 17.53
CA ALA A 65 4.09 -38.99 17.94
C ALA A 65 4.17 -38.05 19.16
N GLY A 66 3.61 -36.85 19.01
CA GLY A 66 3.62 -35.83 20.06
C GLY A 66 4.88 -34.95 20.10
N LYS A 67 5.90 -35.21 19.27
CA LYS A 67 6.95 -34.21 19.04
C LYS A 67 6.37 -33.05 18.22
N SER A 68 6.52 -31.83 18.72
CA SER A 68 6.00 -30.64 18.05
C SER A 68 6.71 -30.40 16.71
N SER A 69 5.95 -29.93 15.72
CA SER A 69 6.49 -29.39 14.46
C SER A 69 7.40 -28.17 14.66
N THR A 70 7.43 -27.58 15.86
CA THR A 70 8.36 -26.49 16.21
C THR A 70 9.79 -26.94 16.55
N SER A 71 10.09 -28.25 16.56
CA SER A 71 11.44 -28.74 16.86
C SER A 71 12.40 -28.74 15.64
N HIS A 72 11.90 -28.56 14.42
CA HIS A 72 12.73 -28.26 13.26
C HIS A 72 12.87 -26.75 13.12
N LYS A 73 14.11 -26.25 13.30
CA LYS A 73 14.45 -24.85 13.08
C LYS A 73 14.48 -24.58 11.59
N HIS A 74 13.53 -23.78 11.10
CA HIS A 74 13.68 -23.11 9.81
C HIS A 74 14.78 -22.07 9.92
N ALA A 75 15.65 -21.98 8.91
CA ALA A 75 16.59 -20.88 8.84
C ALA A 75 15.81 -19.58 8.60
N ALA A 76 16.31 -18.42 9.06
CA ALA A 76 15.66 -17.13 8.77
C ALA A 76 15.48 -16.89 7.25
N SER A 77 16.28 -17.57 6.41
CA SER A 77 16.15 -17.60 4.96
C SER A 77 14.87 -18.26 4.45
N ASP A 78 14.26 -19.17 5.20
CA ASP A 78 12.98 -19.79 4.80
C ASP A 78 11.82 -18.78 4.86
N ILE A 79 11.98 -17.70 5.64
CA ILE A 79 11.03 -16.59 5.79
C ILE A 79 11.43 -15.39 4.92
N THR A 80 12.75 -15.13 4.77
CA THR A 80 13.26 -13.90 4.13
C THR A 80 13.79 -14.10 2.71
N THR A 81 14.02 -15.34 2.28
CA THR A 81 14.58 -15.66 0.95
C THR A 81 13.61 -16.45 0.07
N GLY A 82 12.50 -16.92 0.64
CA GLY A 82 11.31 -17.32 -0.11
C GLY A 82 10.63 -16.10 -0.71
N GLY A 83 11.21 -15.52 -1.77
CA GLY A 83 10.39 -14.78 -2.72
C GLY A 83 9.28 -15.71 -3.16
N THR A 84 8.05 -15.45 -2.73
CA THR A 84 6.90 -16.26 -3.12
C THR A 84 6.70 -16.04 -4.62
N THR A 85 7.23 -16.95 -5.43
CA THR A 85 6.79 -17.12 -6.82
C THR A 85 5.35 -17.65 -6.88
N GLY A 86 4.80 -18.10 -5.74
CA GLY A 86 3.38 -18.28 -5.52
C GLY A 86 2.70 -16.96 -5.13
N ALA A 87 1.48 -16.75 -5.63
CA ALA A 87 0.72 -15.52 -5.49
C ALA A 87 0.50 -15.07 -4.03
N GLY A 88 1.38 -14.22 -3.53
CA GLY A 88 1.15 -13.33 -2.39
C GLY A 88 1.41 -13.90 -0.98
N PHE A 89 1.83 -13.01 -0.08
CA PHE A 89 1.86 -13.21 1.36
C PHE A 89 0.59 -12.59 1.96
N THR A 90 -0.38 -13.43 2.35
CA THR A 90 -1.61 -12.97 3.03
C THR A 90 -1.39 -12.96 4.53
N VAL A 91 -1.42 -11.77 5.14
CA VAL A 91 -1.46 -11.62 6.59
C VAL A 91 -2.91 -11.59 7.04
N GLY A 92 -3.36 -12.62 7.77
CA GLY A 92 -4.71 -12.69 8.33
C GLY A 92 -4.99 -11.71 9.48
N GLY A 93 -4.10 -10.74 9.71
CA GLY A 93 -4.12 -9.77 10.81
C GLY A 93 -3.33 -8.50 10.47
N ALA A 94 -3.01 -7.68 11.48
CA ALA A 94 -2.24 -6.46 11.27
C ALA A 94 -0.79 -6.77 10.88
N LEU A 95 -0.34 -6.25 9.73
CA LEU A 95 1.07 -6.27 9.32
C LEU A 95 1.77 -5.01 9.84
N ALA A 96 2.64 -5.16 10.85
CA ALA A 96 3.52 -4.09 11.30
C ALA A 96 4.87 -4.19 10.55
N VAL A 97 5.10 -3.31 9.58
CA VAL A 97 6.41 -3.19 8.90
C VAL A 97 7.23 -2.14 9.63
N ASN A 98 8.29 -2.56 10.33
CA ASN A 98 9.25 -1.65 10.94
C ASN A 98 10.43 -1.48 9.98
N GLY A 99 10.39 -0.42 9.17
CA GLY A 99 11.36 -0.13 8.10
C GLY A 99 10.66 0.42 6.86
N ALA A 100 11.34 1.30 6.11
CA ALA A 100 10.78 1.85 4.88
C ALA A 100 10.48 0.71 3.90
N LEU A 101 9.24 0.67 3.41
CA LEU A 101 8.95 0.06 2.12
C LEU A 101 9.82 0.81 1.10
N SER A 102 10.92 0.18 0.69
CA SER A 102 11.97 0.76 -0.16
C SER A 102 11.39 1.45 -1.39
N THR A 103 12.06 2.52 -1.86
CA THR A 103 11.69 3.52 -2.87
C THR A 103 11.25 3.00 -4.25
N THR A 104 11.17 1.69 -4.44
CA THR A 104 10.76 0.99 -5.68
C THR A 104 9.50 0.13 -5.50
N SER A 105 8.95 0.02 -4.29
CA SER A 105 7.83 -0.87 -4.01
C SER A 105 6.52 -0.09 -3.98
N THR A 106 5.67 -0.30 -4.99
CA THR A 106 4.30 0.23 -5.02
C THR A 106 3.42 -0.55 -4.04
N VAL A 107 2.72 0.14 -3.14
CA VAL A 107 1.57 -0.44 -2.43
C VAL A 107 0.38 -0.41 -3.39
N SER A 108 0.19 -1.50 -4.13
CA SER A 108 -0.95 -1.65 -5.01
C SER A 108 -2.05 -2.43 -4.28
N ALA A 109 -3.09 -1.73 -3.83
CA ALA A 109 -4.33 -2.38 -3.44
C ALA A 109 -5.18 -2.56 -4.71
N SER A 110 -5.29 -3.78 -5.21
CA SER A 110 -6.30 -4.11 -6.23
C SER A 110 -7.67 -4.20 -5.55
N GLY A 111 -8.45 -3.10 -5.59
CA GLY A 111 -9.78 -3.00 -4.97
C GLY A 111 -9.91 -1.79 -4.04
N THR A 112 -10.72 -1.92 -2.98
CA THR A 112 -10.95 -0.87 -1.99
C THR A 112 -9.90 -0.94 -0.88
N GLY A 113 -8.87 -0.09 -0.92
CA GLY A 113 -7.95 0.13 0.19
C GLY A 113 -8.46 1.28 1.07
N SER A 114 -8.62 1.04 2.38
CA SER A 114 -8.92 2.08 3.37
C SER A 114 -7.75 2.22 4.32
N VAL A 115 -7.24 3.45 4.48
CA VAL A 115 -6.28 3.78 5.54
C VAL A 115 -7.09 4.34 6.71
N GLY A 116 -7.23 3.55 7.77
CA GLY A 116 -7.83 4.00 9.01
C GLY A 116 -6.86 4.92 9.77
N GLY A 117 -6.84 6.21 9.40
CA GLY A 117 -5.96 7.21 10.03
C GLY A 117 -5.38 8.21 9.03
N THR A 118 -4.21 8.78 9.35
CA THR A 118 -3.51 9.73 8.51
C THR A 118 -2.66 9.00 7.47
N PHE A 119 -2.96 9.19 6.18
CA PHE A 119 -2.01 8.86 5.12
C PHE A 119 -1.02 10.02 4.96
N SER A 120 0.18 9.86 5.48
CA SER A 120 1.29 10.83 5.29
C SER A 120 2.32 10.22 4.35
N ALA A 121 2.42 10.74 3.14
CA ALA A 121 3.50 10.43 2.23
C ALA A 121 4.55 11.53 2.35
N GLY A 122 5.80 11.17 2.67
CA GLY A 122 6.94 12.10 2.60
C GLY A 122 7.36 12.48 1.17
N GLY A 123 6.50 12.22 0.18
CA GLY A 123 6.75 12.38 -1.25
C GLY A 123 5.44 12.60 -2.03
N ARG A 124 5.47 12.35 -3.34
CA ARG A 124 4.32 12.64 -4.24
C ARG A 124 3.24 11.55 -4.17
N LEU A 125 2.01 11.93 -3.81
CA LEU A 125 0.81 11.12 -4.05
C LEU A 125 0.34 11.34 -5.49
N THR A 126 0.24 10.27 -6.28
CA THR A 126 -0.34 10.32 -7.63
C THR A 126 -1.67 9.57 -7.64
N ALA A 127 -2.76 10.27 -7.94
CA ALA A 127 -4.12 9.70 -8.01
C ALA A 127 -4.71 9.94 -9.41
N ASN A 128 -4.56 8.96 -10.30
CA ASN A 128 -4.89 9.09 -11.73
C ASN A 128 -6.38 9.34 -12.02
N THR A 129 -7.26 8.98 -11.09
CA THR A 129 -8.72 9.16 -11.22
C THR A 129 -9.26 10.26 -10.30
N GLY A 130 -8.37 11.10 -9.75
CA GLY A 130 -8.72 12.17 -8.81
C GLY A 130 -8.71 11.74 -7.34
N ILE A 131 -8.84 12.73 -6.46
CA ILE A 131 -8.89 12.58 -5.01
C ILE A 131 -10.27 13.00 -4.53
N THR A 132 -11.02 12.07 -3.92
CA THR A 132 -12.34 12.34 -3.35
C THR A 132 -12.27 12.21 -1.84
N SER A 133 -12.63 13.27 -1.12
CA SER A 133 -12.74 13.27 0.35
C SER A 133 -14.20 13.55 0.75
N THR A 134 -14.95 12.52 1.12
CA THR A 134 -16.35 12.67 1.55
C THR A 134 -16.46 13.32 2.94
N GLY A 135 -15.44 13.14 3.80
CA GLY A 135 -15.38 13.71 5.14
C GLY A 135 -15.18 15.23 5.16
N VAL A 136 -14.69 15.86 4.08
CA VAL A 136 -14.44 17.31 4.03
C VAL A 136 -15.70 18.15 4.30
N ARG A 137 -16.90 17.58 4.07
CA ARG A 137 -18.18 18.24 4.34
C ARG A 137 -18.60 18.21 5.81
N ASN A 138 -18.05 17.28 6.59
CA ASN A 138 -18.44 17.06 7.99
C ASN A 138 -17.31 17.41 8.98
N ASN A 139 -16.06 17.50 8.51
CA ASN A 139 -14.91 17.80 9.34
C ASN A 139 -14.68 19.31 9.40
N GLN A 140 -15.09 19.95 10.49
CA GLN A 140 -14.87 21.37 10.70
C GLN A 140 -13.40 21.67 11.04
N VAL A 141 -12.83 22.65 10.34
CA VAL A 141 -11.50 23.21 10.65
C VAL A 141 -11.70 24.56 11.35
N THR A 142 -10.97 24.83 12.43
CA THR A 142 -11.21 26.02 13.28
C THR A 142 -10.09 27.05 13.21
N THR A 143 -8.83 26.65 13.36
CA THR A 143 -7.67 27.56 13.38
C THR A 143 -6.58 27.12 12.40
N GLY A 144 -5.81 28.09 11.89
CA GLY A 144 -4.65 27.81 11.02
C GLY A 144 -4.98 27.25 9.63
N TYR A 145 -6.21 27.41 9.14
CA TYR A 145 -6.59 26.94 7.80
C TYR A 145 -6.16 27.92 6.71
N VAL A 146 -5.93 27.40 5.50
CA VAL A 146 -5.62 28.17 4.30
C VAL A 146 -6.48 27.68 3.13
N ALA A 147 -6.71 28.55 2.15
CA ALA A 147 -7.35 28.14 0.90
C ALA A 147 -6.40 27.23 0.10
N MET A 148 -6.90 26.07 -0.31
CA MET A 148 -6.18 25.14 -1.18
C MET A 148 -6.38 25.52 -2.64
N TYR A 149 -5.29 25.58 -3.38
CA TYR A 149 -5.26 25.83 -4.82
C TYR A 149 -4.68 24.61 -5.54
N VAL A 150 -4.99 24.49 -6.82
CA VAL A 150 -4.44 23.47 -7.72
C VAL A 150 -3.67 24.20 -8.82
N ASP A 151 -2.40 23.86 -9.01
CA ASP A 151 -1.62 24.41 -10.12
C ASP A 151 -1.89 23.67 -11.44
N GLN A 152 -1.26 24.14 -12.53
CA GLN A 152 -1.41 23.55 -13.86
C GLN A 152 -0.91 22.10 -13.98
N ASN A 153 -0.09 21.61 -13.04
CA ASN A 153 0.42 20.25 -13.00
C ASN A 153 -0.40 19.35 -12.07
N GLY A 154 -1.53 19.84 -11.55
CA GLY A 154 -2.37 19.12 -10.60
C GLY A 154 -1.81 19.09 -9.17
N VAL A 155 -0.82 19.93 -8.85
CA VAL A 155 -0.24 20.00 -7.50
C VAL A 155 -1.14 20.83 -6.60
N PHE A 156 -1.51 20.25 -5.45
CA PHE A 156 -2.21 20.98 -4.39
C PHE A 156 -1.24 21.84 -3.58
N GLY A 157 -1.62 23.07 -3.30
CA GLY A 157 -0.83 23.99 -2.50
C GLY A 157 -1.62 25.19 -2.04
N TYR A 158 -0.91 26.22 -1.59
CA TYR A 158 -1.48 27.53 -1.27
C TYR A 158 -0.68 28.62 -1.98
N ALA A 159 -1.31 29.77 -2.26
CA ALA A 159 -0.64 30.91 -2.85
C ALA A 159 -0.10 31.84 -1.73
N PRO A 160 1.22 31.90 -1.46
CA PRO A 160 1.76 32.82 -0.49
C PRO A 160 1.58 34.27 -0.95
N SER A 161 1.33 35.16 0.00
CA SER A 161 1.12 36.59 -0.28
C SER A 161 1.91 37.49 0.65
N THR A 162 3.22 37.25 0.76
CA THR A 162 4.16 38.11 1.48
C THR A 162 5.03 38.90 0.51
N LEU A 163 5.63 39.99 1.00
CA LEU A 163 6.59 40.79 0.24
C LEU A 163 7.81 39.97 -0.20
N SER A 164 8.30 39.07 0.66
CA SER A 164 9.44 38.21 0.37
C SER A 164 9.19 37.20 -0.76
N THR A 165 7.92 36.89 -1.06
CA THR A 165 7.55 35.93 -2.12
C THR A 165 7.09 36.62 -3.41
N LYS A 166 7.03 37.95 -3.47
CA LYS A 166 6.47 38.71 -4.59
C LYS A 166 7.44 39.78 -5.09
N THR A 167 7.45 40.01 -6.39
CA THR A 167 8.22 41.06 -7.07
C THR A 167 7.28 41.88 -7.97
N LEU A 168 7.80 42.91 -8.65
CA LEU A 168 7.03 43.77 -9.58
C LEU A 168 5.81 44.43 -8.92
N LEU A 169 6.04 45.12 -7.80
CA LEU A 169 5.01 45.80 -7.04
C LEU A 169 4.63 47.12 -7.71
N GLY A 170 3.57 47.08 -8.52
CA GLY A 170 2.96 48.26 -9.13
C GLY A 170 1.59 48.55 -8.51
N ASN A 171 1.16 49.81 -8.59
CA ASN A 171 -0.22 50.16 -8.31
C ASN A 171 -1.11 49.61 -9.42
N PHE A 172 -2.21 48.98 -9.04
CA PHE A 172 -3.24 48.57 -9.98
C PHE A 172 -4.26 49.70 -10.14
N THR A 173 -4.44 50.18 -11.37
CA THR A 173 -5.45 51.17 -11.73
C THR A 173 -6.41 50.53 -12.72
N PRO A 174 -7.63 50.16 -12.30
CA PRO A 174 -8.57 49.49 -13.17
C PRO A 174 -9.12 50.47 -14.23
N GLU A 175 -9.19 50.03 -15.48
CA GLU A 175 -9.97 50.73 -16.50
C GLU A 175 -11.45 50.44 -16.28
N ILE A 176 -12.16 51.35 -15.59
CA ILE A 176 -13.55 51.12 -15.13
C ILE A 176 -14.43 50.58 -16.26
N ASP A 177 -14.39 51.17 -17.46
CA ASP A 177 -15.19 50.77 -18.61
C ASP A 177 -14.95 49.31 -19.04
N GLN A 178 -13.73 48.81 -18.89
CA GLN A 178 -13.39 47.41 -19.18
C GLN A 178 -14.05 46.48 -18.14
N TRP A 179 -14.03 46.86 -16.86
CA TRP A 179 -14.49 46.01 -15.76
C TRP A 179 -16.00 46.02 -15.56
N VAL A 180 -16.66 47.17 -15.72
CA VAL A 180 -18.12 47.28 -15.57
C VAL A 180 -18.89 46.60 -16.70
N THR A 181 -18.23 46.31 -17.83
CA THR A 181 -18.83 45.58 -18.96
C THR A 181 -18.81 44.06 -18.77
N LEU A 182 -18.25 43.54 -17.68
CA LEU A 182 -18.39 42.13 -17.32
C LEU A 182 -19.85 41.87 -16.89
N ILE A 183 -20.58 41.09 -17.69
CA ILE A 183 -22.01 40.84 -17.47
C ILE A 183 -22.20 39.46 -16.83
N PRO A 184 -22.68 39.41 -15.58
CA PRO A 184 -23.10 38.15 -14.96
C PRO A 184 -24.29 37.55 -15.70
N LYS A 185 -24.36 36.22 -15.73
CA LYS A 185 -25.39 35.41 -16.36
C LYS A 185 -25.98 34.45 -15.35
N VAL A 186 -27.24 34.12 -15.57
CA VAL A 186 -27.91 33.00 -14.93
C VAL A 186 -27.81 31.80 -15.86
N PHE A 187 -27.32 30.68 -15.36
CA PHE A 187 -27.13 29.46 -16.14
C PHE A 187 -27.40 28.21 -15.30
N ALA A 188 -27.49 27.06 -15.96
CA ALA A 188 -27.48 25.75 -15.31
C ALA A 188 -26.53 24.84 -16.09
N TYR A 189 -25.86 23.91 -15.40
CA TYR A 189 -24.96 22.98 -16.06
C TYR A 189 -25.73 22.02 -16.98
N LYS A 190 -25.13 21.68 -18.12
CA LYS A 190 -25.73 20.76 -19.09
C LYS A 190 -25.97 19.36 -18.50
N ASP A 191 -25.06 18.91 -17.65
CA ASP A 191 -25.09 17.58 -17.05
C ASP A 191 -25.71 17.56 -15.64
N ASP A 192 -26.18 18.70 -15.14
CA ASP A 192 -26.95 18.75 -13.89
C ASP A 192 -28.40 18.29 -14.17
N PRO A 193 -28.83 17.12 -13.62
CA PRO A 193 -30.18 16.61 -13.83
C PRO A 193 -31.23 17.51 -13.15
N ALA A 194 -30.88 18.19 -12.06
CA ALA A 194 -31.80 19.05 -11.33
C ALA A 194 -31.92 20.47 -11.92
N LYS A 195 -31.09 20.79 -12.93
CA LYS A 195 -31.06 22.10 -13.62
C LYS A 195 -31.08 23.28 -12.65
N GLN A 196 -30.31 23.17 -11.57
CA GLN A 196 -30.23 24.21 -10.56
C GLN A 196 -29.67 25.49 -11.19
N ARG A 197 -30.43 26.57 -11.06
CA ARG A 197 -30.00 27.88 -11.57
C ARG A 197 -28.87 28.41 -10.71
N GLN A 198 -27.79 28.79 -11.37
CA GLN A 198 -26.61 29.40 -10.79
C GLN A 198 -26.39 30.79 -11.41
N PHE A 199 -25.60 31.60 -10.72
CA PHE A 199 -25.23 32.93 -11.15
C PHE A 199 -23.71 33.02 -11.25
N GLY A 200 -23.21 33.60 -12.34
CA GLY A 200 -21.77 33.79 -12.52
C GLY A 200 -21.40 34.39 -13.87
N LEU A 201 -20.12 34.39 -14.17
CA LEU A 201 -19.55 34.85 -15.43
C LEU A 201 -19.28 33.68 -16.38
N ILE A 202 -19.37 33.94 -17.67
CA ILE A 202 -19.03 32.98 -18.73
C ILE A 202 -17.62 33.27 -19.23
N ALA A 203 -16.72 32.30 -19.14
CA ALA A 203 -15.30 32.48 -19.38
C ALA A 203 -15.00 33.10 -20.74
N GLU A 204 -15.66 32.64 -21.81
CA GLU A 204 -15.49 33.14 -23.18
C GLU A 204 -15.90 34.60 -23.34
N LEU A 205 -16.86 35.08 -22.54
CA LEU A 205 -17.27 36.49 -22.54
C LEU A 205 -16.30 37.35 -21.74
N VAL A 206 -15.78 36.81 -20.63
CA VAL A 206 -14.82 37.51 -19.77
C VAL A 206 -13.49 37.72 -20.48
N VAL A 207 -12.88 36.66 -21.04
CA VAL A 207 -11.53 36.77 -21.62
C VAL A 207 -11.45 37.65 -22.86
N LYS A 208 -12.59 37.93 -23.52
CA LYS A 208 -12.68 38.93 -24.59
C LYS A 208 -12.48 40.36 -24.10
N ARG A 209 -12.78 40.60 -22.81
CA ARG A 209 -12.64 41.90 -22.15
C ARG A 209 -11.37 41.94 -21.33
N GLU A 210 -11.16 40.94 -20.48
CA GLU A 210 -10.01 40.85 -19.59
C GLU A 210 -9.41 39.43 -19.62
N PRO A 211 -8.38 39.21 -20.45
CA PRO A 211 -7.73 37.91 -20.61
C PRO A 211 -7.12 37.35 -19.31
N MET A 212 -6.68 38.20 -18.38
CA MET A 212 -5.98 37.75 -17.17
C MET A 212 -6.86 36.91 -16.23
N LEU A 213 -8.18 37.06 -16.36
CA LEU A 213 -9.15 36.30 -15.58
C LEU A 213 -9.36 34.87 -16.10
N GLY A 214 -8.81 34.49 -17.26
CA GLY A 214 -8.95 33.15 -17.80
C GLY A 214 -8.22 32.09 -16.99
N ILE A 215 -8.88 30.93 -16.81
CA ILE A 215 -8.24 29.70 -16.36
C ILE A 215 -8.12 28.77 -17.57
N TYR A 216 -6.91 28.29 -17.83
CA TYR A 216 -6.60 27.41 -18.96
C TYR A 216 -6.10 26.06 -18.45
N ASP A 217 -6.41 24.99 -19.18
CA ASP A 217 -5.82 23.68 -18.92
C ASP A 217 -4.44 23.51 -19.59
N GLU A 218 -3.85 22.33 -19.43
CA GLU A 218 -2.56 21.93 -20.02
C GLU A 218 -2.53 22.04 -21.56
N ASN A 219 -3.67 21.97 -22.23
CA ASN A 219 -3.80 22.12 -23.69
C ASN A 219 -4.11 23.56 -24.11
N HIS A 220 -3.93 24.53 -23.20
CA HIS A 220 -4.31 25.94 -23.39
C HIS A 220 -5.78 26.17 -23.74
N LYS A 221 -6.66 25.24 -23.35
CA LYS A 221 -8.11 25.42 -23.54
C LYS A 221 -8.70 26.17 -22.35
N LEU A 222 -9.49 27.20 -22.64
CA LEU A 222 -10.21 27.95 -21.63
C LEU A 222 -11.19 27.06 -20.87
N ARG A 223 -11.07 27.04 -19.53
CA ARG A 223 -11.89 26.22 -18.62
C ARG A 223 -12.70 27.00 -17.62
N GLY A 224 -12.33 28.24 -17.31
CA GLY A 224 -13.02 28.98 -16.26
C GLY A 224 -12.54 30.41 -16.10
N VAL A 225 -12.99 31.00 -14.99
CA VAL A 225 -12.72 32.37 -14.58
C VAL A 225 -12.06 32.37 -13.20
N ARG A 226 -11.03 33.19 -13.01
CA ARG A 226 -10.36 33.45 -11.73
C ARG A 226 -11.22 34.34 -10.83
N TYR A 227 -12.28 33.77 -10.28
CA TYR A 227 -13.21 34.50 -9.41
C TYR A 227 -12.53 35.09 -8.17
N GLU A 228 -11.46 34.47 -7.69
CA GLU A 228 -10.67 34.93 -6.55
C GLU A 228 -10.06 36.32 -6.78
N LEU A 229 -9.76 36.68 -8.04
CA LEU A 229 -9.17 37.99 -8.37
C LEU A 229 -10.21 39.11 -8.40
N LEU A 230 -11.49 38.78 -8.64
CA LEU A 230 -12.55 39.79 -8.74
C LEU A 230 -12.70 40.60 -7.46
N GLY A 231 -12.54 39.98 -6.28
CA GLY A 231 -12.65 40.69 -5.01
C GLY A 231 -11.59 41.80 -4.86
N VAL A 232 -10.36 41.54 -5.28
CA VAL A 232 -9.25 42.51 -5.23
C VAL A 232 -9.49 43.64 -6.24
N VAL A 233 -9.98 43.31 -7.43
CA VAL A 233 -10.30 44.31 -8.45
C VAL A 233 -11.48 45.20 -8.03
N CYS A 234 -12.54 44.61 -7.45
CA CYS A 234 -13.67 45.36 -6.90
C CYS A 234 -13.21 46.35 -5.83
N LEU A 235 -12.26 45.98 -4.97
CA LEU A 235 -11.68 46.91 -4.00
C LEU A 235 -11.04 48.12 -4.68
N ALA A 236 -10.25 47.90 -5.73
CA ALA A 236 -9.61 49.00 -6.47
C ALA A 236 -10.65 49.89 -7.18
N LEU A 237 -11.67 49.30 -7.80
CA LEU A 237 -12.77 50.04 -8.43
C LEU A 237 -13.53 50.92 -7.41
N ILE A 238 -13.82 50.39 -6.23
CA ILE A 238 -14.47 51.14 -5.14
C ILE A 238 -13.57 52.29 -4.67
N GLN A 239 -12.28 52.04 -4.46
CA GLN A 239 -11.33 53.07 -4.05
C GLN A 239 -11.26 54.21 -5.08
N GLN A 240 -11.19 53.88 -6.36
CA GLN A 240 -11.21 54.85 -7.45
C GLN A 240 -12.53 55.63 -7.47
N HIS A 241 -13.67 54.95 -7.39
CA HIS A 241 -14.99 55.59 -7.40
C HIS A 241 -15.19 56.54 -6.21
N VAL A 242 -14.72 56.15 -5.01
CA VAL A 242 -14.76 57.01 -3.82
C VAL A 242 -13.88 58.24 -4.01
N ALA A 243 -12.69 58.10 -4.60
CA ALA A 243 -11.80 59.22 -4.88
C ALA A 243 -12.41 60.20 -5.90
N GLU A 244 -12.96 59.69 -7.00
CA GLU A 244 -13.63 60.49 -8.04
C GLU A 244 -14.84 61.23 -7.48
N THR A 245 -15.66 60.56 -6.66
CA THR A 245 -16.84 61.16 -6.02
C THR A 245 -16.46 62.28 -5.06
N ARG A 246 -15.39 62.10 -4.28
CA ARG A 246 -14.87 63.14 -3.37
C ARG A 246 -14.38 64.36 -4.16
N ALA A 247 -13.55 64.15 -5.17
CA ALA A 247 -13.03 65.22 -6.01
C ALA A 247 -14.17 66.00 -6.70
N THR A 248 -15.18 65.28 -7.21
CA THR A 248 -16.36 65.89 -7.84
C THR A 248 -17.17 66.71 -6.84
N ARG A 249 -17.38 66.20 -5.62
CA ARG A 249 -18.09 66.90 -4.54
C ARG A 249 -17.36 68.17 -4.11
N GLU A 250 -16.04 68.12 -3.95
CA GLU A 250 -15.21 69.28 -3.62
C GLU A 250 -15.28 70.34 -4.73
N ALA A 251 -15.14 69.93 -5.99
CA ALA A 251 -15.27 70.84 -7.13
C ALA A 251 -16.67 71.51 -7.20
N HIS A 252 -17.74 70.76 -6.93
CA HIS A 252 -19.09 71.33 -6.84
C HIS A 252 -19.21 72.31 -5.67
N HIS A 253 -18.69 71.98 -4.50
CA HIS A 253 -18.71 72.86 -3.34
C HIS A 253 -17.96 74.17 -3.61
N THR A 254 -16.76 74.11 -4.20
CA THR A 254 -16.00 75.30 -4.59
C THR A 254 -16.77 76.17 -5.59
N ARG A 255 -17.43 75.56 -6.58
CA ARG A 255 -18.27 76.29 -7.54
C ARG A 255 -19.47 76.96 -6.88
N LEU A 256 -20.14 76.28 -5.96
CA LEU A 256 -21.28 76.84 -5.21
C LEU A 256 -20.84 78.05 -4.39
N VAL A 257 -19.75 77.94 -3.62
CA VAL A 257 -19.19 79.07 -2.84
C VAL A 257 -18.81 80.25 -3.74
N ALA A 258 -18.23 79.99 -4.93
CA ALA A 258 -17.89 81.05 -5.88
C ALA A 258 -19.14 81.74 -6.46
N LEU A 259 -20.19 81.00 -6.79
CA LEU A 259 -21.45 81.54 -7.28
C LEU A 259 -22.19 82.33 -6.19
N GLU A 260 -22.20 81.85 -4.96
CA GLU A 260 -22.78 82.54 -3.80
C GLU A 260 -22.09 83.88 -3.53
N ARG A 261 -20.75 83.91 -3.60
CA ARG A 261 -19.97 85.16 -3.51
C ARG A 261 -20.31 86.16 -4.62
N LEU A 262 -20.50 85.69 -5.86
CA LEU A 262 -20.90 86.53 -7.00
C LEU A 262 -22.33 87.08 -6.85
N ALA A 263 -23.24 86.29 -6.27
CA ALA A 263 -24.63 86.67 -6.08
C ALA A 263 -24.86 87.58 -4.85
N GLY A 264 -23.82 87.88 -4.06
CA GLY A 264 -23.95 88.68 -2.84
C GLY A 264 -24.69 87.98 -1.69
N LEU A 265 -24.91 86.66 -1.80
CA LEU A 265 -25.57 85.83 -0.81
C LEU A 265 -24.50 85.16 0.05
N THR A 266 -23.98 85.86 1.06
CA THR A 266 -23.14 85.24 2.09
C THR A 266 -24.01 84.40 3.01
N ILE A 267 -23.87 83.07 2.95
CA ILE A 267 -24.29 82.19 4.05
C ILE A 267 -23.27 82.38 5.17
N GLN A 268 -23.70 82.94 6.31
CA GLN A 268 -22.94 82.82 7.55
C GLN A 268 -22.90 81.34 7.92
N GLU A 269 -21.71 80.74 7.93
CA GLU A 269 -21.49 79.40 8.48
C GLU A 269 -21.95 79.35 9.95
N PRO A 270 -22.58 78.24 10.42
CA PRO A 270 -22.60 77.90 11.84
C PRO A 270 -21.25 77.37 12.33
#